data_AF-A0A016RVY6-F1
#
_entry.id   AF-A0A016RVY6-F1
#
_cell.length_a   1.000
_cell.length_b   1.000
_cell.length_c   1.000
_cell.angle_alpha   90.00
_cell.angle_beta   90.00
_cell.angle_gamma   90.00
#
_symmetry.space_group_name_H-M   'P 1'
#
loop_
_entity.id
_entity.type
_entity.pdbx_description
1 polymer ?
#
loop_
_entity_poly.entity_id
_entity_poly.type
_entity_poly.pdbx_seq_one_letter_code
_entity_poly.pdbx_strand_id
1 'polypeptide(L)'
;MAGSARQGGPSSVDNLKTNMRIFTDTCCGLIYLHNREIIHCDIKPDNILLTAQGVAKITDFGVALGPGQKHRKCFYGSDAYAAPETYFQNSYTTQSDVWSVGIVLYEMIIGYRPFNNAKEVVTREIEVPAQTPYGALFLVRKLLQRIPSQRIPLEQAIRGWVLVQLRKEKKYNTLTYSNICKSADFLGNKALKKPTYQLKAFCRSILSIHK
;
A
#
# COMPACT_ATOMS: atom_id res chain seq x y z
N MET A 1 35.01 -30.64 1.84
CA MET A 1 34.44 -29.98 0.66
C MET A 1 33.11 -30.67 0.38
N ALA A 2 31.93 -30.06 0.24
CA ALA A 2 31.57 -28.70 -0.11
C ALA A 2 30.47 -28.16 0.82
N GLY A 3 30.51 -26.85 1.07
CA GLY A 3 29.51 -26.14 1.86
C GLY A 3 28.21 -25.93 1.07
N SER A 4 27.10 -26.35 1.66
CA SER A 4 25.77 -25.91 1.23
C SER A 4 25.49 -24.58 1.93
N ALA A 5 25.74 -23.47 1.23
CA ALA A 5 25.29 -22.15 1.62
C ALA A 5 23.76 -22.18 1.74
N ARG A 6 23.24 -22.13 2.97
CA ARG A 6 21.85 -21.72 3.22
C ARG A 6 21.74 -20.29 2.72
N GLN A 7 21.12 -20.10 1.56
CA GLN A 7 20.71 -18.78 1.10
C GLN A 7 19.74 -18.24 2.16
N GLY A 8 20.21 -17.27 2.95
CA GLY A 8 19.41 -16.63 3.97
C GLY A 8 18.22 -15.95 3.29
N GLY A 9 17.01 -16.37 3.65
CA GLY A 9 15.81 -15.58 3.37
C GLY A 9 15.97 -14.18 3.97
N PRO A 10 15.39 -13.13 3.36
CA PRO A 10 15.56 -11.77 3.84
C PRO A 10 15.08 -11.69 5.28
N SER A 11 15.93 -11.11 6.14
CA SER A 11 15.60 -10.88 7.54
C SER A 11 14.32 -10.03 7.64
N SER A 12 13.58 -10.11 8.74
CA SER A 12 12.38 -9.28 8.98
C SER A 12 12.65 -7.76 8.85
N VAL A 13 13.92 -7.35 8.95
CA VAL A 13 14.40 -5.98 8.77
C VAL A 13 14.56 -5.60 7.28
N ASP A 14 14.96 -6.53 6.41
CA ASP A 14 15.10 -6.30 4.96
C ASP A 14 13.73 -6.13 4.27
N ASN A 15 12.70 -6.80 4.78
CA ASN A 15 11.34 -6.66 4.27
C ASN A 15 10.74 -5.29 4.60
N LEU A 16 10.99 -4.75 5.81
CA LEU A 16 10.34 -3.51 6.22
C LEU A 16 10.72 -2.33 5.32
N LYS A 17 12.00 -2.25 4.96
CA LYS A 17 12.52 -1.25 4.02
C LYS A 17 11.82 -1.33 2.66
N THR A 18 11.75 -2.53 2.10
CA THR A 18 11.08 -2.80 0.82
C THR A 18 9.59 -2.43 0.89
N ASN A 19 8.92 -2.80 1.99
CA ASN A 19 7.53 -2.45 2.25
C ASN A 19 7.31 -0.93 2.27
N MET A 20 8.22 -0.17 2.91
CA MET A 20 8.12 1.29 2.94
C MET A 20 8.32 1.91 1.55
N ARG A 21 9.19 1.33 0.72
CA ARG A 21 9.37 1.78 -0.67
C ARG A 21 8.12 1.52 -1.50
N ILE A 22 7.58 0.30 -1.47
CA ILE A 22 6.36 -0.09 -2.18
C ILE A 22 5.17 0.77 -1.74
N PHE A 23 5.02 0.99 -0.43
CA PHE A 23 4.01 1.88 0.12
C PHE A 23 4.16 3.30 -0.40
N THR A 24 5.39 3.83 -0.41
CA THR A 24 5.68 5.19 -0.89
C THR A 24 5.36 5.35 -2.38
N ASP A 25 5.82 4.41 -3.21
CA ASP A 25 5.55 4.38 -4.65
C ASP A 25 4.04 4.36 -4.93
N THR A 26 3.29 3.51 -4.20
CA THR A 26 1.83 3.40 -4.32
C THR A 26 1.14 4.69 -3.91
N CYS A 27 1.55 5.29 -2.78
CA CYS A 27 1.00 6.56 -2.30
C CYS A 27 1.29 7.71 -3.28
N CYS A 28 2.49 7.81 -3.86
CA CYS A 28 2.78 8.82 -4.89
C CYS A 28 1.92 8.60 -6.16
N GLY A 29 1.67 7.35 -6.55
CA GLY A 29 0.75 7.01 -7.64
C GLY A 29 -0.69 7.46 -7.35
N LEU A 30 -1.19 7.20 -6.14
CA LEU A 30 -2.52 7.64 -5.72
C LEU A 30 -2.62 9.17 -5.64
N ILE A 31 -1.63 9.86 -5.07
CA ILE A 31 -1.59 11.33 -5.05
C ILE A 31 -1.64 11.89 -6.48
N TYR A 32 -0.93 11.28 -7.43
CA TYR A 32 -0.99 11.69 -8.83
C TYR A 32 -2.39 11.55 -9.44
N LEU A 33 -3.11 10.46 -9.12
CA LEU A 33 -4.48 10.20 -9.57
C LEU A 33 -5.49 11.14 -8.90
N HIS A 34 -5.39 11.30 -7.57
CA HIS A 34 -6.29 12.14 -6.77
C HIS A 34 -6.20 13.61 -7.17
N ASN A 35 -5.01 14.12 -7.51
CA ASN A 35 -4.82 15.46 -8.08
C ASN A 35 -5.47 15.66 -9.45
N ARG A 36 -5.92 14.59 -10.11
CA ARG A 36 -6.69 14.60 -11.37
C ARG A 36 -8.14 14.16 -11.16
N GLU A 37 -8.59 14.14 -9.91
CA GLU A 37 -9.93 13.69 -9.52
C GLU A 37 -10.24 12.26 -9.99
N ILE A 38 -9.21 11.42 -10.09
CA ILE A 38 -9.34 9.99 -10.39
C ILE A 38 -9.27 9.20 -9.08
N ILE A 39 -10.29 8.41 -8.79
CA ILE A 39 -10.34 7.47 -7.66
C ILE A 39 -10.13 6.06 -8.23
N HIS A 40 -9.20 5.29 -7.68
CA HIS A 40 -8.88 3.97 -8.23
C HIS A 40 -9.96 2.92 -7.91
N CYS A 41 -10.54 2.98 -6.71
CA CYS A 41 -11.64 2.14 -6.23
C CYS A 41 -11.33 0.66 -5.99
N ASP A 42 -10.21 0.13 -6.48
CA ASP A 42 -9.81 -1.28 -6.25
C ASP A 42 -8.30 -1.45 -5.97
N ILE A 43 -7.77 -0.67 -5.02
CA ILE A 43 -6.38 -0.83 -4.57
C ILE A 43 -6.23 -2.11 -3.76
N LYS A 44 -5.36 -3.01 -4.22
CA LYS A 44 -5.03 -4.30 -3.60
C LYS A 44 -3.69 -4.82 -4.15
N PRO A 45 -3.08 -5.84 -3.54
CA PRO A 45 -1.80 -6.37 -4.02
C PRO A 45 -1.82 -6.91 -5.45
N ASP A 46 -2.96 -7.41 -5.94
CA ASP A 46 -3.09 -7.85 -7.34
C ASP A 46 -2.97 -6.69 -8.34
N ASN A 47 -3.40 -5.48 -7.93
CA ASN A 47 -3.44 -4.27 -8.76
C ASN A 47 -2.23 -3.34 -8.52
N ILE A 48 -1.20 -3.85 -7.82
CA ILE A 48 0.08 -3.17 -7.65
C ILE A 48 1.17 -4.07 -8.24
N LEU A 49 1.78 -3.61 -9.32
CA LEU A 49 2.85 -4.34 -10.01
C LEU A 49 4.21 -3.79 -9.60
N LEU A 50 5.16 -4.70 -9.41
CA LEU A 50 6.55 -4.36 -9.21
C LEU A 50 7.28 -4.44 -10.55
N THR A 51 8.03 -3.39 -10.87
CA THR A 51 8.98 -3.39 -12.00
C THR A 51 10.21 -4.24 -11.66
N ALA A 52 11.04 -4.55 -12.67
CA ALA A 52 12.34 -5.22 -12.45
C ALA A 52 13.28 -4.45 -11.50
N GLN A 53 13.08 -3.13 -11.38
CA GLN A 53 13.85 -2.27 -10.48
C GLN A 53 13.25 -2.16 -9.07
N GLY A 54 12.20 -2.93 -8.78
CA GLY A 54 11.50 -2.93 -7.50
C GLY A 54 10.66 -1.67 -7.24
N VAL A 55 10.32 -0.92 -8.29
CA VAL A 55 9.39 0.22 -8.21
C VAL A 55 7.95 -0.28 -8.34
N ALA A 56 7.08 0.12 -7.42
CA ALA A 56 5.66 -0.25 -7.46
C ALA A 56 4.86 0.69 -8.37
N LYS A 57 3.90 0.12 -9.11
CA LYS A 57 3.02 0.86 -10.03
C LYS A 57 1.59 0.34 -9.92
N ILE A 58 0.65 1.26 -9.82
CA ILE A 58 -0.79 0.97 -9.81
C ILE A 58 -1.23 0.54 -11.22
N THR A 59 -2.07 -0.49 -11.30
CA THR A 59 -2.64 -1.01 -12.54
C THR A 59 -4.13 -1.31 -12.36
N ASP A 60 -4.79 -1.71 -13.45
CA ASP A 60 -6.20 -2.08 -13.50
C ASP A 60 -7.18 -0.98 -13.07
N PHE A 61 -7.46 -0.08 -14.02
CA PHE A 61 -8.40 1.03 -13.86
C PHE A 61 -9.84 0.66 -14.28
N GLY A 62 -10.18 -0.63 -14.41
CA GLY A 62 -11.48 -1.08 -14.93
C GLY A 62 -12.70 -0.63 -14.12
N VAL A 63 -12.46 -0.23 -12.85
CA VAL A 63 -13.49 0.29 -11.94
C VAL A 63 -13.17 1.68 -11.40
N ALA A 64 -12.13 2.34 -11.92
CA ALA A 64 -11.77 3.68 -11.49
C ALA A 64 -12.86 4.69 -11.86
N LEU A 65 -13.01 5.72 -11.02
CA LEU A 65 -13.91 6.84 -11.27
C LEU A 65 -13.08 8.06 -11.67
N GLY A 66 -13.40 8.63 -12.83
CA GLY A 66 -12.83 9.90 -13.28
C GLY A 66 -13.68 11.12 -12.90
N PRO A 67 -13.20 12.33 -13.24
CA PRO A 67 -13.93 13.58 -12.99
C PRO A 67 -15.35 13.53 -13.55
N GLY A 68 -16.34 13.91 -12.74
CA GLY A 68 -17.75 13.97 -13.14
C GLY A 68 -18.44 12.62 -13.37
N GLN A 69 -17.75 11.49 -13.19
CA GLN A 69 -18.38 10.18 -13.27
C GLN A 69 -19.21 9.90 -12.02
N LYS A 70 -20.40 9.33 -12.22
CA LYS A 70 -21.28 8.91 -11.13
C LYS A 70 -20.87 7.53 -10.62
N HIS A 71 -21.03 7.31 -9.32
CA HIS A 71 -20.92 5.98 -8.72
C HIS A 71 -21.90 5.02 -9.39
N ARG A 72 -21.45 3.78 -9.64
CA ARG A 72 -22.32 2.68 -10.09
C ARG A 72 -23.34 2.38 -8.97
N LYS A 73 -24.46 1.72 -9.26
CA LYS A 73 -25.50 1.42 -8.25
C LYS A 73 -25.18 0.25 -7.33
N CYS A 74 -24.23 -0.61 -7.73
CA CYS A 74 -23.78 -1.76 -6.97
C CYS A 74 -22.36 -1.54 -6.46
N PHE A 75 -21.98 -2.30 -5.43
CA PHE A 75 -20.60 -2.39 -4.96
C PHE A 75 -19.68 -2.93 -6.07
N TYR A 76 -18.46 -2.41 -6.13
CA TYR A 76 -17.37 -2.89 -6.99
C TYR A 76 -16.01 -2.75 -6.29
N GLY A 77 -15.02 -3.45 -6.85
CA GLY A 77 -13.71 -3.62 -6.22
C GLY A 77 -13.71 -4.86 -5.32
N SER A 78 -12.80 -4.90 -4.35
CA SER A 78 -12.52 -6.10 -3.57
C SER A 78 -12.90 -5.93 -2.10
N ASP A 79 -13.88 -6.72 -1.64
CA ASP A 79 -14.49 -6.66 -0.30
C ASP A 79 -13.49 -6.55 0.87
N ALA A 80 -12.34 -7.21 0.73
CA ALA A 80 -11.31 -7.30 1.76
C ALA A 80 -10.51 -6.01 1.97
N TYR A 81 -10.41 -5.21 0.92
CA TYR A 81 -9.63 -3.98 0.86
C TYR A 81 -10.55 -2.75 0.87
N ALA A 82 -11.85 -2.96 0.60
CA ALA A 82 -12.86 -1.93 0.58
C ALA A 82 -12.99 -1.20 1.93
N ALA A 83 -13.19 0.11 1.84
CA ALA A 83 -13.40 0.96 2.99
C ALA A 83 -14.83 0.80 3.54
N PRO A 84 -15.08 0.99 4.85
CA PRO A 84 -16.40 0.81 5.44
C PRO A 84 -17.52 1.58 4.72
N GLU A 85 -17.24 2.82 4.30
CA GLU A 85 -18.20 3.68 3.59
C GLU A 85 -18.54 3.18 2.18
N THR A 86 -17.60 2.51 1.50
CA THR A 86 -17.84 1.95 0.16
C THR A 86 -18.80 0.77 0.22
N TYR A 87 -18.70 -0.05 1.27
CA TYR A 87 -19.58 -1.20 1.44
C TYR A 87 -21.00 -0.79 1.83
N PHE A 88 -21.16 0.15 2.78
CA PHE A 88 -22.48 0.53 3.29
C PHE A 88 -23.22 1.54 2.42
N GLN A 89 -22.49 2.50 1.87
CA GLN A 89 -23.07 3.67 1.22
C GLN A 89 -22.72 3.74 -0.26
N ASN A 90 -21.92 2.78 -0.75
CA ASN A 90 -21.44 2.78 -2.13
C ASN A 90 -20.78 4.12 -2.50
N SER A 91 -20.15 4.74 -1.50
CA SER A 91 -19.57 6.08 -1.54
C SER A 91 -18.06 5.94 -1.70
N TYR A 92 -17.58 6.12 -2.92
CA TYR A 92 -16.17 6.03 -3.25
C TYR A 92 -15.58 7.43 -3.29
N THR A 93 -14.51 7.63 -2.55
CA THR A 93 -13.78 8.90 -2.47
C THR A 93 -12.28 8.61 -2.53
N THR A 94 -11.46 9.66 -2.67
CA THR A 94 -10.00 9.54 -2.52
C THR A 94 -9.62 8.87 -1.19
N GLN A 95 -10.38 9.12 -0.11
CA GLN A 95 -10.16 8.50 1.20
C GLN A 95 -10.41 6.99 1.19
N SER A 96 -11.23 6.47 0.29
CA SER A 96 -11.46 5.02 0.14
C SER A 96 -10.21 4.32 -0.42
N ASP A 97 -9.45 4.98 -1.30
CA ASP A 97 -8.13 4.50 -1.72
C ASP A 97 -7.10 4.56 -0.57
N VAL A 98 -7.18 5.60 0.28
CA VAL A 98 -6.31 5.73 1.48
C VAL A 98 -6.50 4.56 2.45
N TRP A 99 -7.75 4.16 2.68
CA TRP A 99 -8.05 2.96 3.47
C TRP A 99 -7.45 1.71 2.82
N SER A 100 -7.70 1.54 1.52
CA SER A 100 -7.27 0.36 0.77
C SER A 100 -5.75 0.18 0.79
N VAL A 101 -4.97 1.27 0.61
CA VAL A 101 -3.51 1.22 0.75
C VAL A 101 -3.06 0.96 2.21
N GLY A 102 -3.86 1.36 3.20
CA GLY A 102 -3.66 0.97 4.60
C GLY A 102 -3.80 -0.53 4.85
N ILE A 103 -4.77 -1.18 4.19
CA ILE A 103 -4.93 -2.65 4.25
C ILE A 103 -3.74 -3.34 3.58
N VAL A 104 -3.30 -2.83 2.42
CA VAL A 104 -2.09 -3.33 1.74
C VAL A 104 -0.85 -3.17 2.63
N LEU A 105 -0.68 -2.01 3.28
CA LEU A 105 0.43 -1.78 4.21
C LEU A 105 0.39 -2.76 5.40
N TYR A 106 -0.78 -2.95 6.00
CA TYR A 106 -0.97 -3.93 7.06
C TYR A 106 -0.52 -5.31 6.58
N GLU A 107 -1.03 -5.76 5.43
CA GLU A 107 -0.72 -7.08 4.88
C GLU A 107 0.77 -7.26 4.59
N MET A 108 1.45 -6.23 4.07
CA MET A 108 2.90 -6.28 3.86
C MET A 108 3.70 -6.38 5.17
N ILE A 109 3.25 -5.76 6.25
CA ILE A 109 3.97 -5.76 7.54
C ILE A 109 3.69 -7.05 8.32
N ILE A 110 2.44 -7.52 8.28
CA ILE A 110 1.94 -8.62 9.12
C ILE A 110 1.97 -9.97 8.40
N GLY A 111 1.95 -9.95 7.06
CA GLY A 111 1.89 -11.14 6.20
C GLY A 111 0.46 -11.57 5.84
N TYR A 112 -0.54 -11.13 6.58
CA TYR A 112 -1.95 -11.40 6.30
C TYR A 112 -2.79 -10.13 6.44
N ARG A 113 -3.95 -10.10 5.79
CA ARG A 113 -4.92 -9.00 5.86
C ARG A 113 -5.70 -9.00 7.19
N PRO A 114 -6.11 -7.84 7.73
CA PRO A 114 -6.83 -7.78 8.99
C PRO A 114 -8.29 -8.27 8.88
N PHE A 115 -8.84 -8.33 7.67
CA PHE A 115 -10.23 -8.70 7.40
C PHE A 115 -10.34 -9.58 6.16
N ASN A 116 -11.28 -10.52 6.16
CA ASN A 116 -11.51 -11.39 5.03
C ASN A 116 -12.53 -10.87 4.00
N ASN A 117 -13.43 -10.01 4.47
CA ASN A 117 -14.56 -9.48 3.71
C ASN A 117 -15.04 -8.18 4.36
N ALA A 118 -15.97 -7.51 3.71
CA ALA A 118 -16.47 -6.22 4.15
C ALA A 118 -17.30 -6.29 5.45
N LYS A 119 -17.88 -7.45 5.81
CA LYS A 119 -18.55 -7.60 7.10
C LYS A 119 -17.55 -7.48 8.26
N GLU A 120 -16.42 -8.17 8.14
CA GLU A 120 -15.36 -8.12 9.16
C GLU A 120 -14.73 -6.73 9.31
N VAL A 121 -14.60 -5.96 8.22
CA VAL A 121 -14.12 -4.56 8.24
C VAL A 121 -14.89 -3.71 9.27
N VAL A 122 -16.17 -4.02 9.46
CA VAL A 122 -17.07 -3.25 10.31
C VAL A 122 -17.11 -3.81 11.72
N THR A 123 -17.22 -5.13 11.84
CA THR A 123 -17.48 -5.79 13.13
C THR A 123 -16.22 -6.10 13.92
N ARG A 124 -15.07 -6.22 13.26
CA ARG A 124 -13.83 -6.70 13.87
C ARG A 124 -12.89 -5.54 14.15
N GLU A 125 -12.18 -5.62 15.27
CA GLU A 125 -11.10 -4.68 15.56
C GLU A 125 -9.82 -5.04 14.79
N ILE A 126 -8.98 -4.03 14.56
CA ILE A 126 -7.68 -4.21 13.91
C ILE A 126 -6.68 -4.62 14.98
N GLU A 127 -6.37 -5.90 15.00
CA GLU A 127 -5.31 -6.46 15.84
C GLU A 127 -3.96 -6.23 15.17
N VAL A 128 -2.97 -5.71 15.90
CA VAL A 128 -1.61 -5.57 15.41
C VAL A 128 -0.68 -6.24 16.42
N PRO A 129 0.18 -7.20 16.02
CA PRO A 129 1.08 -7.90 16.93
C PRO A 129 1.99 -6.93 17.71
N ALA A 130 2.25 -7.25 18.98
CA ALA A 130 2.99 -6.38 19.90
C ALA A 130 4.43 -6.07 19.42
N GLN A 131 5.04 -6.99 18.66
CA GLN A 131 6.36 -6.84 18.06
C GLN A 131 6.40 -5.89 16.85
N THR A 132 5.26 -5.38 16.40
CA THR A 132 5.21 -4.44 15.27
C THR A 132 5.89 -3.13 15.65
N PRO A 133 6.85 -2.61 14.85
CA PRO A 133 7.49 -1.34 15.15
C PRO A 133 6.48 -0.22 15.39
N TYR A 134 6.67 0.58 16.44
CA TYR A 134 5.70 1.63 16.83
C TYR A 134 5.30 2.56 15.69
N GLY A 135 6.24 2.92 14.82
CA GLY A 135 5.95 3.77 13.67
C GLY A 135 5.05 3.10 12.62
N ALA A 136 5.20 1.79 12.41
CA ALA A 136 4.31 1.00 11.56
C ALA A 136 2.91 0.93 12.17
N LEU A 137 2.83 0.61 13.46
CA LEU A 137 1.57 0.56 14.21
C LEU A 137 0.82 1.89 14.14
N PHE A 138 1.53 3.00 14.38
CA PHE A 138 0.96 4.35 14.32
C PHE A 138 0.40 4.64 12.92
N LEU A 139 1.19 4.35 11.88
CA LEU A 139 0.81 4.61 10.49
C LEU A 139 -0.42 3.79 10.07
N VAL A 140 -0.41 2.48 10.35
CA VAL A 140 -1.54 1.57 10.09
C VAL A 140 -2.80 2.08 10.79
N ARG A 141 -2.72 2.44 12.08
CA ARG A 141 -3.87 2.98 12.82
C ARG A 141 -4.39 4.28 12.20
N LYS A 142 -3.50 5.17 11.73
CA LYS A 142 -3.91 6.44 11.13
C LYS A 142 -4.50 6.30 9.73
N LEU A 143 -4.09 5.29 8.96
CA LEU A 143 -4.69 4.99 7.65
C LEU A 143 -6.05 4.29 7.79
N LEU A 144 -6.16 3.35 8.73
CA LEU A 144 -7.34 2.52 8.92
C LEU A 144 -8.34 3.11 9.93
N GLN A 145 -8.63 4.40 9.79
CA GLN A 145 -9.73 5.05 10.52
C GLN A 145 -11.05 4.78 9.81
N ARG A 146 -12.06 4.31 10.55
CA ARG A 146 -13.38 3.98 9.98
C ARG A 146 -14.07 5.21 9.39
N ILE A 147 -13.94 6.35 10.06
CA ILE A 147 -14.43 7.64 9.58
C ILE A 147 -13.44 8.19 8.54
N PRO A 148 -13.86 8.42 7.28
CA PRO A 148 -12.95 8.84 6.21
C PRO A 148 -12.19 10.13 6.51
N SER A 149 -12.83 11.13 7.12
CA SER A 149 -12.20 12.41 7.47
C SER A 149 -11.13 12.33 8.57
N GLN A 150 -11.06 11.22 9.31
CA GLN A 150 -10.04 10.99 10.33
C GLN A 150 -8.79 10.30 9.79
N ARG A 151 -8.83 9.80 8.54
CA ARG A 151 -7.68 9.15 7.91
C ARG A 151 -6.58 10.17 7.61
N ILE A 152 -5.35 9.79 7.88
CA ILE A 152 -4.18 10.61 7.55
C ILE A 152 -4.07 10.80 6.03
N PRO A 153 -3.82 12.02 5.53
CA PRO A 153 -3.55 12.26 4.11
C PRO A 153 -2.30 11.49 3.64
N LEU A 154 -2.28 11.01 2.40
CA LEU A 154 -1.15 10.22 1.87
C LEU A 154 0.18 11.00 1.91
N GLU A 155 0.11 12.30 1.65
CA GLU A 155 1.23 13.23 1.75
C GLU A 155 1.85 13.23 3.16
N GLN A 156 1.01 13.11 4.20
CA GLN A 156 1.47 13.05 5.58
C GLN A 156 1.87 11.63 5.98
N ALA A 157 1.24 10.60 5.40
CA ALA A 157 1.58 9.20 5.60
C ALA A 157 2.99 8.83 5.10
N ILE A 158 3.41 9.41 3.96
CA ILE A 158 4.77 9.25 3.42
C ILE A 158 5.82 10.02 4.25
N ARG A 159 5.39 11.05 5.00
CA ARG A 159 6.26 11.79 5.92
C ARG A 159 6.50 11.00 7.21
N GLY A 160 7.36 11.54 8.07
CA GLY A 160 7.61 10.96 9.39
C GLY A 160 8.31 9.60 9.30
N TRP A 161 7.68 8.57 9.84
CA TRP A 161 8.32 7.26 10.03
C TRP A 161 8.76 6.59 8.72
N VAL A 162 7.95 6.69 7.66
CA VAL A 162 8.29 6.13 6.34
C VAL A 162 9.57 6.77 5.81
N LEU A 163 9.64 8.10 5.80
CA LEU A 163 10.83 8.83 5.38
C LEU A 163 12.06 8.50 6.25
N VAL A 164 11.87 8.33 7.56
CA VAL A 164 12.94 7.88 8.47
C VAL A 164 13.45 6.49 8.08
N GLN A 165 12.57 5.56 7.68
CA GLN A 165 13.03 4.24 7.21
C GLN A 165 13.78 4.34 5.88
N LEU A 166 13.30 5.14 4.92
CA LEU A 166 13.96 5.31 3.62
C LEU A 166 15.37 5.92 3.77
N ARG A 167 15.53 6.92 4.64
CA ARG A 167 16.80 7.63 4.88
C ARG A 167 17.91 6.78 5.51
N LYS A 168 17.58 5.58 6.02
CA LYS A 168 18.60 4.62 6.46
C LYS A 168 19.50 4.15 5.31
N GLU A 169 19.05 4.30 4.06
CA GLU A 169 19.88 4.07 2.88
C GLU A 169 20.75 5.28 2.56
N LYS A 170 22.04 5.05 2.31
CA LYS A 170 22.94 6.10 1.81
C LYS A 170 22.40 6.76 0.54
N LYS A 171 21.71 6.01 -0.34
CA LYS A 171 21.09 6.55 -1.56
C LYS A 171 19.97 7.57 -1.28
N TYR A 172 19.27 7.45 -0.16
CA TYR A 172 18.10 8.27 0.18
C TYR A 172 18.31 9.15 1.42
N ASN A 173 19.54 9.28 1.92
CA ASN A 173 19.82 10.04 3.15
C ASN A 173 19.45 11.53 3.04
N THR A 174 19.50 12.11 1.84
CA THR A 174 19.10 13.50 1.52
C THR A 174 17.66 13.61 1.04
N LEU A 175 16.92 12.49 0.94
CA LEU A 175 15.56 12.47 0.43
C LEU A 175 14.66 13.35 1.31
N THR A 176 13.98 14.32 0.72
CA THR A 176 12.95 15.13 1.38
C THR A 176 11.60 14.78 0.82
N TYR A 177 10.55 14.98 1.60
CA TYR A 177 9.17 14.79 1.12
C TYR A 177 8.90 15.52 -0.22
N SER A 178 9.35 16.76 -0.35
CA SER A 178 9.16 17.58 -1.57
C SER A 178 9.75 16.95 -2.83
N ASN A 179 10.73 16.05 -2.65
CA ASN A 179 11.49 15.43 -3.72
C ASN A 179 11.13 13.95 -3.90
N ILE A 180 10.42 13.30 -2.97
CA ILE A 180 10.01 11.89 -3.09
C ILE A 180 9.15 11.68 -4.33
N CYS A 181 7.98 12.32 -4.39
CA CYS A 181 7.08 12.16 -5.53
C CYS A 181 7.53 12.95 -6.77
N LYS A 182 8.71 13.57 -6.75
CA LYS A 182 9.38 14.16 -7.94
C LYS A 182 10.56 13.33 -8.41
N SER A 183 11.04 12.40 -7.59
CA SER A 183 12.20 11.58 -7.88
C SER A 183 11.84 10.50 -8.90
N ALA A 184 12.71 10.33 -9.89
CA ALA A 184 12.58 9.31 -10.92
C ALA A 184 12.53 7.89 -10.33
N ASP A 185 13.10 7.68 -9.14
CA ASP A 185 13.09 6.40 -8.43
C ASP A 185 11.69 5.97 -7.96
N PHE A 186 10.78 6.93 -7.72
CA PHE A 186 9.42 6.68 -7.22
C PHE A 186 8.35 6.91 -8.29
N LEU A 187 8.59 7.84 -9.22
CA LEU A 187 7.68 8.08 -10.34
C LEU A 187 7.82 7.04 -11.45
N GLY A 188 9.06 6.56 -11.69
CA GLY A 188 9.39 5.69 -12.80
C GLY A 188 8.78 6.18 -14.12
N ASN A 189 9.41 7.15 -14.79
CA ASN A 189 8.89 7.81 -16.02
C ASN A 189 8.71 6.89 -17.24
N LYS A 190 8.88 5.58 -17.11
CA LYS A 190 8.63 4.61 -18.17
C LYS A 190 7.34 3.86 -17.85
N ALA A 191 6.41 3.86 -18.80
CA ALA A 191 5.29 2.93 -18.81
C ALA A 191 5.82 1.49 -18.60
N LEU A 192 5.05 0.65 -17.92
CA LEU A 192 5.38 -0.77 -17.72
C LEU A 192 5.57 -1.42 -19.10
N LYS A 193 6.83 -1.56 -19.56
CA LYS A 193 7.13 -2.16 -20.87
C LYS A 193 6.95 -3.68 -20.87
N LYS A 194 6.96 -4.33 -19.69
CA LYS A 194 6.70 -5.76 -19.48
C LYS A 194 6.10 -5.98 -18.09
N PRO A 195 5.16 -6.94 -17.89
CA PRO A 195 4.74 -7.34 -16.55
C PRO A 195 5.96 -7.93 -15.85
N THR A 196 6.32 -7.41 -14.66
CA THR A 196 7.47 -7.94 -13.95
C THR A 196 7.04 -8.83 -12.78
N TYR A 197 6.32 -8.35 -11.77
CA TYR A 197 5.74 -9.22 -10.72
C TYR A 197 4.49 -8.61 -10.07
N GLN A 198 3.51 -9.42 -9.66
CA GLN A 198 2.38 -8.96 -8.83
C GLN A 198 2.80 -8.83 -7.37
N LEU A 199 2.42 -7.74 -6.69
CA LEU A 199 2.67 -7.57 -5.26
C LEU A 199 2.04 -8.70 -4.42
N LYS A 200 0.95 -9.32 -4.88
CA LYS A 200 0.37 -10.51 -4.23
C LYS A 200 1.37 -11.65 -4.05
N ALA A 201 2.23 -11.89 -5.04
CA ALA A 201 3.25 -12.94 -4.93
C ALA A 201 4.29 -12.60 -3.84
N PHE A 202 4.64 -11.32 -3.72
CA PHE A 202 5.50 -10.81 -2.66
C PHE A 202 4.86 -10.98 -1.27
N CYS A 203 3.60 -10.58 -1.07
CA CYS A 203 2.90 -10.78 0.22
C CYS A 203 2.83 -12.27 0.63
N ARG A 204 2.61 -13.18 -0.32
CA ARG A 204 2.62 -14.65 -0.04
C ARG A 204 3.98 -15.17 0.42
N SER A 205 5.08 -14.60 -0.08
CA SER A 205 6.43 -15.02 0.31
C SER A 205 6.77 -14.66 1.77
N ILE A 206 6.17 -13.60 2.30
CA ILE A 206 6.32 -13.21 3.72
C ILE A 206 5.69 -14.26 4.64
N LEU A 207 4.54 -14.83 4.25
CA LEU A 207 3.86 -15.89 5.02
C LEU A 207 4.69 -17.17 5.16
N SER A 208 5.51 -17.51 4.16
CA SER A 208 6.37 -18.71 4.23
C SER A 208 7.55 -18.58 5.19
N ILE A 209 7.89 -17.37 5.65
CA ILE A 209 8.98 -17.13 6.61
C ILE A 209 8.49 -17.30 8.06
N HIS A 210 7.18 -17.22 8.30
CA HIS A 210 6.57 -17.27 9.64
C HIS A 210 5.91 -18.63 9.98
N LYS A 211 6.17 -19.68 9.19
CA LYS A 211 5.82 -21.08 9.50
C LYS A 211 7.08 -21.88 9.78
#